data_AF-A0A352SBW9-F1
#
_entry.id   AF-A0A352SBW9-F1
#
_cell.length_a   1.000
_cell.length_b   1.000
_cell.length_c   1.000
_cell.angle_alpha   90.00
_cell.angle_beta   90.00
_cell.angle_gamma   90.00
#
_symmetry.space_group_name_H-M   'P 1'
#
loop_
_entity.id
_entity.type
_entity.pdbx_description
1 polymer ?
#
loop_
_entity_poly.entity_id
_entity_poly.type
_entity_poly.pdbx_seq_one_letter_code
_entity_poly.pdbx_strand_id
1 'polypeptide(L)' 'MKLSHFFIDRPIFASVLSIIIVVGGLVAMVNLPIAQFPDITP' A
#
# COMPACT_ATOMS: atom_id res chain seq x y z
N MET A 1 -5.57 22.20 -12.16
CA MET A 1 -5.25 20.86 -12.70
C MET A 1 -5.77 19.82 -11.72
N LYS A 2 -6.68 18.93 -12.13
CA LYS A 2 -7.27 17.92 -11.23
C LYS A 2 -6.26 16.78 -11.07
N LEU A 3 -6.05 16.31 -9.84
CA LEU A 3 -5.11 15.22 -9.50
C LEU A 3 -5.27 14.00 -10.41
N SER A 4 -6.52 13.60 -10.71
CA SER A 4 -6.82 12.45 -11.59
C SER A 4 -6.30 12.61 -13.01
N HIS A 5 -6.23 13.83 -13.56
CA HIS A 5 -5.78 14.05 -14.95
C HIS A 5 -4.29 13.71 -15.10
N PHE A 6 -3.47 14.02 -14.09
CA PHE A 6 -2.04 13.71 -14.08
C PHE A 6 -1.77 12.19 -14.18
N PHE A 7 -2.56 11.37 -13.50
CA PHE A 7 -2.44 9.91 -13.55
C PHE A 7 -2.95 9.32 -14.88
N ILE A 8 -3.95 9.95 -15.51
CA ILE A 8 -4.48 9.53 -16.82
C ILE A 8 -3.49 9.86 -17.94
N ASP A 9 -2.88 11.05 -17.91
CA ASP A 9 -1.93 11.50 -18.93
C ASP A 9 -0.60 10.74 -18.88
N ARG A 10 -0.24 10.16 -17.72
CA ARG A 10 0.98 9.37 -17.54
C ARG A 10 0.68 7.97 -17.00
N PRO A 11 0.14 7.06 -17.85
CA PRO A 11 -0.31 5.73 -17.42
C PRO A 11 0.83 4.89 -16.82
N ILE A 12 2.05 5.03 -17.34
CA ILE A 12 3.23 4.30 -16.83
C ILE A 12 3.50 4.68 -15.37
N PHE A 13 3.41 5.97 -15.01
CA PHE A 13 3.64 6.41 -13.64
C PHE A 13 2.58 5.85 -12.69
N ALA A 14 1.30 5.86 -13.12
CA ALA A 14 0.20 5.29 -12.34
C ALA A 14 0.39 3.79 -12.09
N SER A 15 0.79 3.02 -13.12
CA SER A 15 1.05 1.59 -12.98
C SER A 15 2.22 1.29 -12.05
N VAL A 16 3.34 2.01 -12.16
CA VAL A 16 4.49 1.82 -11.26
C VAL A 16 4.12 2.13 -9.81
N LEU A 17 3.39 3.23 -9.56
CA LEU A 17 2.94 3.59 -8.22
C LEU A 17 2.05 2.50 -7.61
N SER A 18 1.12 1.96 -8.39
CA SER A 18 0.27 0.83 -7.96
C SER A 18 1.10 -0.38 -7.55
N ILE A 19 2.09 -0.75 -8.37
CA ILE A 19 2.98 -1.89 -8.09
C ILE A 19 3.77 -1.65 -6.80
N ILE A 20 4.32 -0.44 -6.60
CA ILE A 20 5.06 -0.10 -5.38
C ILE A 20 4.17 -0.28 -4.14
N ILE A 21 2.91 0.18 -4.19
CA ILE A 21 1.97 0.04 -3.07
C ILE A 21 1.67 -1.44 -2.79
N VAL A 22 1.38 -2.23 -3.82
CA VAL A 22 1.07 -3.65 -3.66
C VAL A 22 2.26 -4.42 -3.11
N VAL A 23 3.45 -4.23 -3.68
CA VAL A 23 4.68 -4.90 -3.24
C VAL A 23 5.05 -4.47 -1.81
N GLY A 24 4.97 -3.18 -1.51
CA GLY A 24 5.19 -2.67 -0.15
C GLY A 24 4.22 -3.27 0.86
N GLY A 25 2.94 -3.38 0.50
CA GLY A 25 1.93 -4.03 1.33
C GLY A 25 2.20 -5.53 1.55
N LEU A 26 2.63 -6.24 0.50
CA LEU A 26 3.01 -7.65 0.60
C LEU A 26 4.20 -7.86 1.54
N VAL A 27 5.22 -6.99 1.45
CA VAL A 27 6.38 -7.04 2.36
C VAL A 27 5.97 -6.72 3.80
N ALA A 28 5.09 -5.72 4.00
CA ALA A 28 4.57 -5.37 5.31
C ALA A 28 3.75 -6.50 5.94
N MET A 29 3.01 -7.27 5.14
CA MET A 29 2.22 -8.41 5.60
C MET A 29 3.07 -9.47 6.30
N VAL A 30 4.30 -9.71 5.83
CA VAL A 30 5.24 -10.66 6.46
C VAL A 30 5.74 -10.16 7.82
N ASN A 31 5.79 -8.84 8.00
CA ASN A 31 6.27 -8.22 9.24
C ASN A 31 5.15 -7.97 10.26
N LEU A 32 3.88 -8.16 9.88
CA LEU A 32 2.77 -7.86 10.76
C LEU A 32 2.58 -8.99 11.79
N PRO A 33 2.66 -8.71 13.10
CA PRO A 33 2.48 -9.72 14.12
C PRO A 33 1.03 -10.20 14.14
N ILE A 34 0.86 -11.52 14.15
CA ILE A 34 -0.47 -12.16 14.17
C ILE A 34 -0.79 -12.44 15.64
N ALA A 35 -1.62 -11.58 16.23
CA ALA A 35 -2.14 -11.74 17.58
C ALA A 35 -3.64 -12.03 17.53
N GLN A 36 -4.10 -13.06 18.25
CA GLN A 36 -5.52 -13.42 18.30
C GLN A 36 -6.33 -12.43 19.16
N PHE A 37 -5.69 -11.88 20.19
CA PHE A 37 -6.21 -10.82 21.03
C PHE A 37 -5.08 -9.81 21.26
N PRO A 38 -5.38 -8.51 21.41
CA PRO A 38 -4.39 -7.55 21.90
C PRO A 38 -3.91 -7.95 23.30
N ASP A 39 -2.72 -7.53 23.70
CA ASP A 39 -2.24 -7.73 25.08
C ASP A 39 -3.18 -6.99 26.05
N ILE A 40 -4.07 -7.75 26.70
CA ILE A 40 -5.13 -7.24 27.58
C ILE A 40 -4.73 -7.21 29.07
N THR A 41 -3.44 -7.29 29.41
CA THR A 41 -3.00 -7.24 30.82
C THR A 41 -2.35 -5.90 31.18
N PRO A 42 -2.67 -5.33 32.36
CA PRO A 42 -2.08 -4.07 32.85
C PRO A 42 -0.59 -4.18 33.18
#